data_AF-A0A7S0WQS9-F1
#
_entry.id   AF-A0A7S0WQS9-F1
#
_cell.length_a   1.000
_cell.length_b   1.000
_cell.length_c   1.000
_cell.angle_alpha   90.00
_cell.angle_beta   90.00
_cell.angle_gamma   90.00
#
_symmetry.space_group_name_H-M   'P 1'
#
loop_
_entity.id
_entity.type
_entity.pdbx_description
1 polymer ?
#
loop_
_entity_poly.entity_id
_entity_poly.type
_entity_poly.pdbx_seq_one_letter_code
_entity_poly.pdbx_strand_id
1 'polypeptide(L)'
;EGEAEAEELPFVSVVITHYNRPKLLQFAVESVELQDYPADKYELVLIDDGSTQPEAAEALDRMEPEFKRRGWTIVRSENLYLGGARNKAARYTKGEFILFMDDDNYAKPHEISTFVRAMRTSGADILTSFVDFFWGEDRPDITSDRPSYMFLGGSADVGAFK
;
A
#
# COMPACT_ATOMS: atom_id res chain seq x y z
N GLU A 1 18.40 32.60 14.39
CA GLU A 1 18.28 31.92 13.09
C GLU A 1 17.51 30.64 13.36
N GLY A 2 16.34 30.51 12.74
CA GLY A 2 15.31 29.56 13.15
C GLY A 2 15.74 28.11 12.94
N GLU A 3 15.68 27.32 14.00
CA GLU A 3 15.57 25.88 13.92
C GLU A 3 14.35 25.59 13.02
N ALA A 4 14.59 25.02 11.84
CA ALA A 4 13.50 24.44 11.06
C ALA A 4 12.88 23.38 11.97
N GLU A 5 11.66 23.63 12.46
CA GLU A 5 10.87 22.61 13.14
C GLU A 5 10.92 21.37 12.25
N ALA A 6 11.40 20.25 12.80
CA ALA A 6 11.40 18.99 12.07
C ALA A 6 9.95 18.72 11.69
N GLU A 7 9.61 18.96 10.41
CA GLU A 7 8.24 18.87 9.93
C GLU A 7 7.70 17.49 10.31
N GLU A 8 6.65 17.46 11.13
CA GLU A 8 6.14 16.21 11.66
C GLU A 8 5.75 15.30 10.48
N LEU A 9 6.25 14.05 10.51
CA LEU A 9 5.92 13.08 9.48
C LEU A 9 4.44 12.67 9.63
N PRO A 10 3.63 12.77 8.56
CA PRO A 10 2.22 12.42 8.59
C PRO A 10 2.06 10.91 8.77
N PHE A 11 0.98 10.51 9.43
CA PHE A 11 0.64 9.10 9.59
C PHE A 11 0.03 8.57 8.29
N VAL A 12 0.50 7.42 7.79
CA VAL A 12 0.02 6.82 6.54
C VAL A 12 -0.69 5.49 6.81
N SER A 13 -1.90 5.32 6.26
CA SER A 13 -2.58 4.02 6.26
C SER A 13 -2.44 3.38 4.89
N VAL A 14 -1.72 2.26 4.82
CA VAL A 14 -1.68 1.41 3.63
C VAL A 14 -2.89 0.50 3.67
N VAL A 15 -3.60 0.37 2.56
CA VAL A 15 -4.79 -0.46 2.41
C VAL A 15 -4.53 -1.51 1.35
N ILE A 16 -4.65 -2.79 1.72
CA ILE A 16 -4.64 -3.92 0.79
C ILE A 16 -6.00 -4.60 0.82
N THR A 17 -6.56 -4.88 -0.36
CA THR A 17 -7.76 -5.72 -0.50
C THR A 17 -7.37 -7.06 -1.11
N HIS A 18 -7.85 -8.15 -0.53
CA HIS A 18 -7.45 -9.50 -0.84
C HIS A 18 -8.64 -10.39 -1.21
N TYR A 19 -8.46 -11.22 -2.23
CA TYR A 19 -9.40 -12.29 -2.57
C TYR A 19 -8.68 -13.49 -3.19
N ASN A 20 -8.57 -14.59 -2.44
CA ASN A 20 -8.09 -15.89 -2.94
C ASN A 20 -6.71 -15.88 -3.66
N ARG A 21 -5.78 -15.01 -3.25
CA ARG A 21 -4.40 -14.91 -3.81
C ARG A 21 -3.28 -14.93 -2.75
N PRO A 22 -3.25 -15.91 -1.83
CA PRO A 22 -2.43 -15.83 -0.61
C PRO A 22 -0.92 -15.71 -0.88
N LYS A 23 -0.43 -16.29 -1.98
CA LYS A 23 1.00 -16.22 -2.36
C LYS A 23 1.41 -14.79 -2.72
N LEU A 24 0.60 -14.09 -3.52
CA LEU A 24 0.87 -12.71 -3.92
C LEU A 24 0.71 -11.76 -2.74
N LEU A 25 -0.35 -11.96 -1.95
CA LEU A 25 -0.59 -11.19 -0.72
C LEU A 25 0.62 -11.22 0.21
N GLN A 26 1.28 -12.37 0.36
CA GLN A 26 2.47 -12.50 1.18
C GLN A 26 3.58 -11.54 0.72
N PHE A 27 3.84 -11.44 -0.58
CA PHE A 27 4.84 -10.54 -1.11
C PHE A 27 4.41 -9.07 -0.99
N ALA A 28 3.13 -8.77 -1.18
CA ALA A 28 2.58 -7.44 -1.00
C ALA A 28 2.77 -6.95 0.45
N VAL A 29 2.39 -7.76 1.45
CA VAL A 29 2.57 -7.43 2.87
C VAL A 29 4.05 -7.26 3.21
N GLU A 30 4.91 -8.17 2.77
CA GLU A 30 6.35 -8.09 3.00
C GLU A 30 6.94 -6.79 2.42
N SER A 31 6.50 -6.36 1.23
CA SER A 31 6.97 -5.12 0.63
C SER A 31 6.60 -3.87 1.45
N VAL A 32 5.47 -3.91 2.17
CA VAL A 32 5.05 -2.85 3.11
C VAL A 32 5.89 -2.88 4.38
N GLU A 33 6.27 -4.07 4.87
CA GLU A 33 7.16 -4.21 6.03
C GLU A 33 8.58 -3.66 5.77
N LEU A 34 9.00 -3.61 4.51
CA LEU A 34 10.32 -3.17 4.05
C LEU A 34 10.41 -1.67 3.70
N GLN A 35 9.37 -0.89 3.98
CA GLN A 35 9.37 0.55 3.70
C GLN A 35 10.37 1.31 4.58
N ASP A 36 10.98 2.36 4.02
CA ASP A 36 11.93 3.24 4.69
C ASP A 36 11.28 4.28 5.62
N TYR A 37 9.96 4.20 5.79
CA TYR A 37 9.18 5.11 6.63
C TYR A 37 9.18 4.64 8.09
N PRO A 38 9.13 5.55 9.09
CA PRO A 38 9.14 5.15 10.49
C PRO A 38 7.98 4.20 10.83
N ALA A 39 8.29 3.06 11.44
CA ALA A 39 7.32 1.99 11.71
C ALA A 39 6.15 2.43 12.61
N ASP A 40 6.33 3.49 13.40
CA ASP A 40 5.31 4.12 14.24
C ASP A 40 4.50 5.21 13.52
N LYS A 41 4.79 5.47 12.24
CA LYS A 41 4.13 6.47 11.40
C LYS A 41 3.35 5.86 10.23
N TYR A 42 3.21 4.54 10.17
CA TYR A 42 2.28 3.92 9.24
C TYR A 42 1.60 2.67 9.80
N GLU A 43 0.48 2.31 9.21
CA GLU A 43 -0.20 1.05 9.48
C GLU A 43 -0.60 0.35 8.18
N LEU A 44 -0.89 -0.95 8.30
CA LEU A 44 -1.52 -1.72 7.23
C LEU A 44 -2.94 -2.14 7.65
N VAL A 45 -3.90 -1.87 6.77
CA VAL A 45 -5.28 -2.36 6.84
C VAL A 45 -5.50 -3.33 5.71
N LEU A 46 -5.64 -4.62 6.04
CA LEU A 46 -5.90 -5.70 5.11
C LEU A 46 -7.38 -6.07 5.16
N ILE A 47 -8.09 -5.96 4.04
CA ILE A 47 -9.46 -6.46 3.89
C ILE A 47 -9.42 -7.78 3.13
N ASP A 48 -9.89 -8.85 3.76
CA ASP A 48 -10.28 -10.06 3.06
C ASP A 48 -11.71 -9.91 2.53
N ASP A 49 -11.86 -9.79 1.21
CA ASP A 49 -13.11 -9.50 0.51
C ASP A 49 -13.90 -10.79 0.21
N GLY A 50 -14.08 -11.61 1.24
CA GLY A 50 -14.85 -12.85 1.18
C GLY A 50 -14.10 -13.99 0.47
N SER A 51 -12.81 -14.17 0.76
CA SER A 51 -12.07 -15.34 0.28
C SER A 51 -12.75 -16.64 0.69
N THR A 52 -12.74 -17.60 -0.23
CA THR A 52 -13.43 -18.90 -0.08
C THR A 52 -12.45 -20.07 -0.05
N GLN A 53 -11.20 -19.83 -0.43
CA GLN A 53 -10.16 -20.86 -0.44
C GLN A 53 -9.59 -21.08 0.98
N PRO A 54 -9.47 -22.33 1.46
CA PRO A 54 -8.84 -22.62 2.75
C PRO A 54 -7.44 -22.01 2.88
N GLU A 55 -6.65 -22.01 1.80
CA GLU A 55 -5.29 -21.49 1.78
C GLU A 55 -5.24 -19.97 2.05
N ALA A 56 -6.28 -19.23 1.64
CA ALA A 56 -6.40 -17.80 1.92
C ALA A 56 -6.71 -17.57 3.41
N ALA A 57 -7.67 -18.30 3.98
CA ALA A 57 -7.97 -18.24 5.40
C ALA A 57 -6.75 -18.59 6.27
N GLU A 58 -6.04 -19.67 5.94
CA GLU A 58 -4.83 -20.07 6.65
C GLU A 58 -3.71 -19.03 6.55
N ALA A 59 -3.55 -18.36 5.40
CA ALA A 59 -2.57 -17.29 5.24
C ALA A 59 -2.87 -16.11 6.16
N LEU A 60 -4.14 -15.69 6.23
CA LEU A 60 -4.57 -14.61 7.12
C LEU A 60 -4.37 -14.98 8.60
N ASP A 61 -4.72 -16.21 8.98
CA ASP A 61 -4.53 -16.71 10.34
C ASP A 61 -3.05 -16.73 10.75
N ARG A 62 -2.14 -17.03 9.82
CA ARG A 62 -0.68 -16.95 10.04
C ARG A 62 -0.18 -15.51 10.17
N MET A 63 -0.75 -14.56 9.45
CA MET A 63 -0.35 -13.14 9.46
C MET A 63 -0.88 -12.38 10.69
N GLU A 64 -2.06 -12.77 11.20
CA GLU A 64 -2.78 -12.10 12.27
C GLU A 64 -1.93 -11.77 13.52
N PRO A 65 -1.06 -12.65 14.04
CA PRO A 65 -0.22 -12.33 15.20
C PRO A 65 0.78 -11.19 14.94
N GLU A 66 1.41 -11.16 13.76
CA GLU A 66 2.36 -10.11 13.40
C GLU A 66 1.64 -8.78 13.15
N PHE A 67 0.48 -8.82 12.47
CA PHE A 67 -0.36 -7.63 12.30
C PHE A 67 -0.71 -7.00 13.65
N LYS A 68 -1.15 -7.81 14.63
CA LYS A 68 -1.44 -7.33 15.99
C LYS A 68 -0.22 -6.73 16.68
N ARG A 69 0.97 -7.34 16.54
CA ARG A 69 2.21 -6.81 17.13
C ARG A 69 2.57 -5.43 16.58
N ARG A 70 2.30 -5.17 15.30
CA ARG A 70 2.56 -3.88 14.63
C ARG A 70 1.44 -2.84 14.83
N GLY A 71 0.31 -3.23 15.42
CA GLY A 71 -0.89 -2.38 15.47
C GLY A 71 -1.58 -2.23 14.11
N TRP A 72 -1.40 -3.22 13.22
CA TRP A 72 -2.07 -3.34 11.93
C TRP A 72 -3.37 -4.15 12.08
N THR A 73 -4.24 -4.07 11.08
CA THR A 73 -5.60 -4.66 11.15
C THR A 73 -5.87 -5.59 9.97
N ILE A 74 -6.42 -6.77 10.25
CA ILE A 74 -7.04 -7.65 9.27
C ILE A 74 -8.54 -7.65 9.49
N VAL A 75 -9.32 -7.37 8.45
CA VAL A 75 -10.79 -7.38 8.50
C VAL A 75 -11.31 -8.39 7.50
N ARG A 76 -12.07 -9.38 7.98
CA ARG A 76 -12.79 -10.33 7.12
C ARG A 76 -14.15 -9.73 6.75
N SER A 77 -14.54 -9.84 5.49
CA SER A 77 -15.77 -9.27 4.94
C SER A 77 -16.55 -10.30 4.11
N GLU A 78 -17.83 -10.03 3.89
CA GLU A 78 -18.49 -10.56 2.69
C GLU A 78 -17.87 -9.94 1.44
N ASN A 79 -18.04 -10.59 0.29
CA ASN A 79 -17.52 -10.09 -0.99
C ASN A 79 -18.31 -8.85 -1.42
N LEU A 80 -17.66 -7.69 -1.32
CA LEU A 80 -18.18 -6.37 -1.67
C LEU A 80 -17.62 -5.85 -3.00
N TYR A 81 -16.79 -6.65 -3.67
CA TYR A 81 -15.94 -6.26 -4.79
C TYR A 81 -14.99 -5.11 -4.43
N LEU A 82 -14.03 -4.84 -5.32
CA LEU A 82 -12.91 -3.94 -5.05
C LEU A 82 -13.31 -2.56 -4.48
N GLY A 83 -14.30 -1.92 -5.08
CA GLY A 83 -14.75 -0.60 -4.63
C GLY A 83 -15.38 -0.62 -3.23
N GLY A 84 -16.21 -1.62 -2.95
CA GLY A 84 -16.82 -1.80 -1.63
C GLY A 84 -15.80 -2.18 -0.57
N ALA A 85 -14.85 -3.05 -0.91
CA ALA A 85 -13.75 -3.44 -0.04
C ALA A 85 -12.85 -2.25 0.33
N ARG A 86 -12.45 -1.42 -0.64
CA ARG A 86 -11.67 -0.19 -0.39
C ARG A 86 -12.44 0.83 0.47
N ASN A 87 -13.73 1.03 0.19
CA ASN A 87 -14.58 1.91 1.01
C ASN A 87 -14.74 1.40 2.44
N LYS A 88 -14.82 0.07 2.63
CA LYS A 88 -14.83 -0.54 3.95
C LYS A 88 -13.48 -0.33 4.64
N ALA A 89 -12.36 -0.56 3.95
CA ALA A 89 -11.01 -0.37 4.46
C ALA A 89 -10.76 1.04 4.98
N ALA A 90 -11.18 2.07 4.22
CA ALA A 90 -11.02 3.48 4.59
C ALA A 90 -11.71 3.87 5.91
N ARG A 91 -12.62 3.03 6.43
CA ARG A 91 -13.24 3.26 7.75
C ARG A 91 -12.40 2.73 8.92
N TYR A 92 -11.41 1.90 8.63
CA TYR A 92 -10.48 1.33 9.61
C TYR A 92 -9.12 2.05 9.61
N THR A 93 -8.88 2.98 8.67
CA THR A 93 -7.64 3.75 8.57
C THR A 93 -7.63 4.93 9.54
N LYS A 94 -6.47 5.22 10.14
CA LYS A 94 -6.24 6.39 11.01
C LYS A 94 -5.27 7.42 10.43
N GLY A 95 -4.69 7.15 9.27
CA GLY A 95 -3.71 8.00 8.61
C GLY A 95 -4.30 9.27 8.02
N GLU A 96 -3.46 10.30 7.96
CA GLU A 96 -3.69 11.51 7.19
C GLU A 96 -3.73 11.22 5.69
N PHE A 97 -2.87 10.29 5.25
CA PHE A 97 -2.87 9.76 3.89
C PHE A 97 -3.27 8.30 3.85
N ILE A 98 -4.00 7.92 2.79
CA ILE A 98 -4.39 6.55 2.52
C ILE A 98 -3.72 6.11 1.21
N LEU A 99 -2.87 5.08 1.28
CA LEU A 99 -2.25 4.44 0.14
C LEU A 99 -3.00 3.15 -0.19
N PHE A 100 -3.77 3.15 -1.28
CA PHE A 100 -4.38 1.92 -1.78
C PHE A 100 -3.37 1.12 -2.60
N MET A 101 -3.20 -0.15 -2.26
CA MET A 101 -2.32 -1.09 -2.94
C MET A 101 -3.05 -2.42 -3.17
N ASP A 102 -2.90 -3.01 -4.36
CA ASP A 102 -3.51 -4.31 -4.65
C ASP A 102 -2.68 -5.47 -4.06
N ASP A 103 -3.30 -6.62 -3.83
CA ASP A 103 -2.64 -7.79 -3.24
C ASP A 103 -1.66 -8.50 -4.18
N ASP A 104 -1.54 -8.04 -5.42
CA ASP A 104 -0.56 -8.45 -6.43
C ASP A 104 0.49 -7.37 -6.72
N ASN A 105 0.48 -6.26 -5.98
CA ASN A 105 1.48 -5.21 -6.09
C ASN A 105 2.65 -5.48 -5.13
N TYR A 106 3.81 -4.94 -5.48
CA TYR A 106 5.00 -4.98 -4.63
C TYR A 106 5.54 -3.57 -4.48
N ALA A 107 5.47 -3.06 -3.25
CA ALA A 107 5.91 -1.71 -2.94
C ALA A 107 7.42 -1.58 -3.07
N LYS A 108 7.89 -0.48 -3.69
CA LYS A 108 9.32 -0.17 -3.70
C LYS A 108 9.77 0.30 -2.30
N PRO A 109 11.03 0.10 -1.89
CA PRO A 109 11.48 0.43 -0.52
C PRO A 109 11.23 1.86 -0.05
N HIS A 110 11.11 2.81 -0.98
CA HIS A 110 10.94 4.24 -0.71
C HIS A 110 9.56 4.77 -1.09
N GLU A 111 8.57 3.90 -1.32
CA GLU A 111 7.28 4.32 -1.88
C GLU A 111 6.50 5.26 -0.95
N ILE A 112 6.36 4.89 0.34
CA ILE A 112 5.64 5.74 1.31
C ILE A 112 6.33 7.10 1.45
N SER A 113 7.65 7.12 1.68
CA SER A 113 8.39 8.38 1.87
C SER A 113 8.37 9.27 0.63
N THR A 114 8.41 8.68 -0.57
CA THR A 114 8.30 9.40 -1.84
C THR A 114 6.90 10.00 -2.03
N PHE A 115 5.85 9.23 -1.77
CA PHE A 115 4.48 9.70 -1.93
C PHE A 115 4.14 10.80 -0.94
N VAL A 116 4.54 10.65 0.34
CA VAL A 116 4.37 11.69 1.35
C VAL A 116 5.07 12.99 0.92
N ARG A 117 6.31 12.91 0.44
CA ARG A 117 7.05 14.07 -0.06
C ARG A 117 6.32 14.75 -1.23
N ALA A 118 5.86 13.96 -2.21
CA ALA A 118 5.16 14.47 -3.37
C ALA A 118 3.82 15.13 -3.01
N MET A 119 3.03 14.51 -2.12
CA MET A 119 1.77 15.06 -1.61
C MET A 119 2.01 16.41 -0.90
N ARG A 120 2.95 16.47 0.05
CA ARG A 120 3.26 17.71 0.78
C ARG A 120 3.80 18.83 -0.12
N THR A 121 4.64 18.48 -1.09
CA THR A 121 5.26 19.46 -1.99
C THR A 121 4.25 20.04 -2.97
N SER A 122 3.35 19.20 -3.50
CA SER A 122 2.36 19.62 -4.49
C SER A 122 1.10 20.24 -3.87
N GLY A 123 0.76 19.86 -2.63
CA GLY A 123 -0.53 20.18 -2.03
C GLY A 123 -1.71 19.48 -2.72
N ALA A 124 -1.46 18.42 -3.49
CA ALA A 124 -2.51 17.66 -4.17
C ALA A 124 -3.34 16.83 -3.19
N ASP A 125 -4.63 16.68 -3.48
CA ASP A 125 -5.52 15.80 -2.71
C ASP A 125 -5.34 14.32 -3.10
N ILE A 126 -4.88 14.05 -4.33
CA ILE A 126 -4.71 12.71 -4.90
C ILE A 126 -3.40 12.66 -5.69
N LEU A 127 -2.62 11.60 -5.44
CA LEU A 127 -1.41 11.27 -6.17
C LEU A 127 -1.51 9.87 -6.77
N THR A 128 -0.87 9.68 -7.91
CA THR A 128 -0.57 8.37 -8.48
C THR A 128 0.87 8.37 -8.99
N SER A 129 1.40 7.20 -9.34
CA SER A 129 2.77 7.02 -9.78
C SER A 129 2.84 6.19 -11.06
N PHE A 130 4.06 6.09 -11.59
CA PHE A 130 4.36 5.10 -12.61
C PHE A 130 4.47 3.72 -11.96
N VAL A 131 4.01 2.71 -12.67
CA VAL A 131 4.08 1.32 -12.21
C VAL A 131 5.01 0.53 -13.13
N ASP A 132 5.81 -0.34 -12.52
CA ASP A 132 6.60 -1.33 -13.25
C ASP A 132 5.80 -2.61 -13.36
N PHE A 133 5.60 -3.10 -14.58
CA PHE A 133 4.88 -4.34 -14.78
C PHE A 133 5.76 -5.57 -14.57
N PHE A 134 5.18 -6.58 -13.94
CA PHE A 134 5.73 -7.92 -13.86
C PHE A 134 4.63 -8.97 -14.01
N TRP A 135 5.02 -10.22 -14.23
CA TRP A 135 4.12 -11.31 -14.56
C TRP A 135 4.46 -12.55 -13.75
N GLY A 136 3.46 -13.38 -13.50
CA GLY A 136 3.58 -14.62 -12.74
C GLY A 136 3.30 -14.43 -11.26
N GLU A 137 3.52 -15.50 -10.50
CA GLU A 137 3.21 -15.55 -9.07
C GLU A 137 4.46 -15.66 -8.18
N ASP A 138 5.64 -15.48 -8.76
CA ASP A 138 6.90 -15.52 -8.03
C ASP A 138 7.27 -14.13 -7.51
N ARG A 139 8.20 -14.08 -6.54
CA ARG A 139 8.65 -12.81 -5.98
C ARG A 139 9.19 -11.92 -7.11
N PRO A 140 8.71 -10.67 -7.25
CA PRO A 140 9.19 -9.78 -8.28
C PRO A 140 10.66 -9.40 -8.03
N ASP A 141 11.49 -9.52 -9.07
CA ASP A 141 12.81 -8.89 -9.11
C ASP A 141 12.71 -7.37 -9.30
N ILE A 142 12.86 -6.62 -8.21
CA ILE A 142 12.81 -5.15 -8.20
C ILE A 142 14.10 -4.47 -8.69
N THR A 143 15.10 -5.23 -9.16
CA THR A 143 16.41 -4.70 -9.59
C THR A 143 16.59 -4.63 -11.10
N SER A 144 15.75 -5.30 -11.87
CA SER A 144 15.79 -5.28 -13.34
C SER A 144 15.02 -4.10 -13.93
N ASP A 145 15.50 -3.59 -15.07
CA ASP A 145 14.75 -2.63 -15.89
C ASP A 145 13.47 -3.29 -16.41
N ARG A 146 12.33 -2.65 -16.14
CA ARG A 146 11.00 -3.15 -16.49
C ARG A 146 10.25 -2.17 -17.38
N PRO A 147 9.24 -2.63 -18.13
CA PRO A 147 8.33 -1.72 -18.81
C PRO A 147 7.58 -0.91 -17.74
N SER A 148 7.86 0.38 -17.68
CA SER A 148 7.14 1.31 -16.82
C SER A 148 5.96 1.92 -17.57
N TYR A 149 4.79 1.95 -16.95
CA TYR A 149 3.65 2.67 -17.49
C TYR A 149 3.59 4.09 -16.94
N MET A 150 3.53 5.03 -17.87
CA MET A 150 3.34 6.45 -17.58
C MET A 150 1.92 6.85 -17.94
N PHE A 151 1.16 7.34 -16.96
CA PHE A 151 -0.13 7.97 -17.22
C PHE A 151 0.11 9.29 -17.97
N LEU A 152 0.09 9.25 -19.30
CA LEU A 152 0.11 10.45 -20.12
C LEU A 152 -1.28 11.08 -20.09
N GLY A 153 -1.57 11.88 -19.06
CA GLY A 153 -2.69 12.81 -19.04
C GLY A 153 -2.44 14.02 -19.95
N GLY A 154 -3.43 14.91 -20.06
CA GLY A 154 -3.22 16.25 -20.63
C GLY A 154 -2.12 16.97 -19.84
N SER A 155 -1.10 17.45 -20.55
CA SER A 155 0.24 17.80 -20.08
C SER A 155 0.37 18.98 -19.08
N ALA A 156 -0.70 19.43 -18.43
CA ALA A 156 -0.67 20.61 -17.56
C ALA A 156 -0.41 20.30 -16.07
N ASP A 157 -0.76 19.10 -15.59
CA ASP A 157 -0.73 18.77 -14.14
C ASP A 157 0.27 17.65 -13.78
N VAL A 158 1.07 17.16 -14.75
CA VAL A 158 2.02 16.06 -14.52
C VAL A 158 3.32 16.60 -13.91
N GLY A 159 3.43 16.51 -12.58
CA GLY A 159 4.69 16.69 -11.85
C GLY A 159 5.41 15.34 -11.70
N ALA A 160 6.49 15.11 -12.46
CA ALA A 160 7.37 13.96 -12.24
C ALA A 160 8.41 14.31 -11.16
N PHE A 161 8.27 13.73 -9.97
CA PHE A 161 9.26 13.85 -8.90
C PHE A 161 10.21 12.64 -8.97
N LYS A 162 11.51 12.90 -9.04
CA LYS A 162 12.57 11.87 -9.02
C LYS A 162 13.35 11.94 -7.71
#